data_AF-A0AAN8QIL6-F1
#
_entry.id   AF-A0AAN8QIL6-F1
#
_cell.length_a   1.000
_cell.length_b   1.000
_cell.length_c   1.000
_cell.angle_alpha   90.00
_cell.angle_beta   90.00
_cell.angle_gamma   90.00
#
_symmetry.space_group_name_H-M   'P 1'
#
loop_
_entity.id
_entity.type
_entity.pdbx_description
1 polymer ?
#
loop_
_entity_poly.entity_id
_entity_poly.type
_entity_poly.pdbx_seq_one_letter_code
_entity_poly.pdbx_strand_id
1 'polypeptide(L)' 'MKLTVIDTPGFGDQINNENCWEPIVSYVNEQYERYLKEELYVNRKRRIPDTRVHCCVYFLPATGHW' A
#
# COMPACT_ATOMS: atom_id res chain seq x y z
N MET A 1 -13.66 0.51 15.56
CA MET A 1 -12.47 0.80 14.72
C MET A 1 -11.74 -0.51 14.47
N LYS A 2 -11.17 -0.72 13.28
CA LYS A 2 -10.43 -1.93 12.92
C LYS A 2 -9.06 -1.49 12.44
N LEU A 3 -8.01 -1.92 13.13
CA LEU A 3 -6.63 -1.71 12.70
C LEU A 3 -6.25 -2.84 11.75
N THR A 4 -5.64 -2.50 10.62
CA THR A 4 -5.08 -3.46 9.65
C THR A 4 -3.62 -3.07 9.44
N VAL A 5 -2.73 -4.06 9.55
CA VAL A 5 -1.31 -3.89 9.23
C VAL A 5 -1.03 -4.75 8.00
N ILE A 6 -0.37 -4.16 7.01
CA ILE A 6 0.04 -4.83 5.78
C ILE A 6 1.54 -5.02 5.86
N ASP A 7 1.98 -6.28 5.86
CA ASP A 7 3.40 -6.61 5.79
C ASP A 7 3.82 -6.69 4.31
N THR A 8 5.03 -6.23 4.00
CA THR A 8 5.55 -6.15 2.64
C THR A 8 6.89 -6.87 2.54
N PRO A 9 7.16 -7.60 1.46
CA PRO A 9 8.50 -8.13 1.20
C PRO A 9 9.56 -7.01 1.22
N GLY A 10 10.77 -7.34 1.70
CA GLY A 10 11.91 -6.43 1.61
C GLY A 10 12.33 -6.15 0.17
N PHE A 11 13.01 -5.01 -0.02
CA PHE A 11 13.64 -4.60 -1.28
C PHE A 11 15.10 -4.20 -1.01
N GLY A 12 15.97 -4.25 -2.03
CA GLY A 12 17.39 -3.90 -1.91
C GLY A 12 18.37 -5.06 -1.81
N ASP A 13 17.88 -6.31 -1.82
CA ASP A 13 18.71 -7.52 -1.68
C ASP A 13 19.29 -8.04 -3.00
N GLN A 14 18.84 -7.50 -4.14
CA GLN A 14 19.26 -7.93 -5.48
C GLN A 14 20.43 -7.10 -6.00
N ILE A 15 21.13 -7.60 -7.03
CA ILE A 15 22.19 -6.85 -7.72
C ILE A 15 21.59 -5.67 -8.50
N ASN A 16 20.48 -5.90 -9.21
CA ASN A 16 19.68 -4.84 -9.82
C ASN A 16 18.37 -4.69 -9.04
N ASN A 17 18.12 -3.50 -8.49
CA ASN A 17 16.89 -3.17 -7.75
C ASN A 17 16.01 -2.15 -8.49
N GLU A 18 16.22 -1.97 -9.80
CA GLU A 18 15.32 -1.19 -10.64
C GLU A 18 13.87 -1.68 -10.48
N ASN A 19 12.95 -0.74 -10.25
CA ASN A 19 11.51 -1.00 -10.09
C ASN A 19 11.10 -1.92 -8.92
N CYS A 20 11.96 -2.15 -7.93
CA CYS A 20 11.60 -2.94 -6.75
C CYS A 20 10.40 -2.39 -5.95
N TRP A 21 10.06 -1.10 -6.12
CA TRP A 21 8.90 -0.44 -5.50
C TRP A 21 7.57 -0.77 -6.19
N GLU A 22 7.60 -1.29 -7.42
CA GLU A 22 6.42 -1.51 -8.25
C GLU A 22 5.34 -2.37 -7.57
N PRO A 23 5.65 -3.48 -6.88
CA PRO A 23 4.64 -4.30 -6.19
C PRO A 23 3.90 -3.53 -5.08
N ILE A 24 4.62 -2.71 -4.31
CA ILE A 24 4.05 -1.91 -3.22
C ILE A 24 3.13 -0.82 -3.79
N VAL A 25 3.60 -0.10 -4.81
CA VAL A 25 2.81 0.95 -5.47
C VAL A 25 1.56 0.36 -6.14
N SER A 26 1.71 -0.78 -6.82
CA SER A 26 0.60 -1.50 -7.44
C SER A 26 -0.48 -1.88 -6.42
N TYR A 27 -0.08 -2.41 -5.26
CA TYR A 27 -1.01 -2.74 -4.18
C TYR A 27 -1.79 -1.51 -3.68
N VAL A 28 -1.11 -0.39 -3.46
CA VAL A 28 -1.73 0.87 -3.03
C VAL A 28 -2.76 1.36 -4.05
N ASN A 29 -2.40 1.36 -5.33
CA ASN A 29 -3.29 1.77 -6.42
C ASN A 29 -4.50 0.85 -6.54
N GLU A 30 -4.33 -0.47 -6.38
CA GLU A 30 -5.43 -1.42 -6.39
C GLU A 30 -6.45 -1.12 -5.28
N GLN A 31 -6.00 -0.75 -4.07
CA GLN A 31 -6.92 -0.39 -2.99
C GLN A 31 -7.69 0.89 -3.28
N TYR A 32 -7.05 1.88 -3.93
CA TYR A 32 -7.74 3.08 -4.40
C TYR A 32 -8.79 2.77 -5.46
N GLU A 33 -8.45 1.96 -6.47
CA GLU A 33 -9.40 1.56 -7.50
C GLU A 33 -10.59 0.80 -6.94
N ARG A 34 -10.37 -0.13 -6.00
CA ARG A 34 -11.44 -0.87 -5.33
C ARG A 34 -12.41 0.06 -4.63
N TYR A 35 -11.87 1.05 -3.90
CA TYR A 35 -12.69 2.04 -3.21
C TYR A 35 -13.47 2.92 -4.22
N LEU A 36 -12.81 3.38 -5.27
CA LEU A 36 -13.43 4.21 -6.31
C LEU A 36 -14.56 3.47 -7.03
N LYS A 37 -14.38 2.19 -7.37
CA LYS A 37 -15.42 1.36 -8.01
C LYS A 37 -16.67 1.22 -7.13
N GLU A 38 -16.50 1.07 -5.82
CA GLU A 38 -17.62 1.00 -4.87
C GLU A 38 -18.29 2.37 -4.67
N GLU A 39 -17.54 3.46 -4.72
CA GLU A 39 -18.07 4.83 -4.61
C GLU A 39 -18.91 5.23 -5.84
N LEU A 40 -18.49 4.81 -7.04
CA LEU A 40 -19.19 5.05 -8.30
C LEU A 40 -20.39 4.10 -8.53
N TYR A 41 -20.53 3.04 -7.73
CA TYR A 41 -21.57 2.05 -7.92
C TYR A 41 -22.97 2.65 -7.69
N VAL A 42 -23.92 2.39 -8.60
CA VAL A 42 -25.27 3.00 -8.56
C VAL A 42 -26.02 2.63 -7.27
N ASN A 43 -25.94 1.37 -6.85
CA ASN A 43 -26.52 0.88 -5.60
C ASN A 43 -25.48 0.93 -4.48
N ARG A 44 -25.12 2.14 -4.04
CA ARG A 44 -24.08 2.34 -3.02
C ARG A 44 -24.42 1.59 -1.73
N LYS A 45 -23.47 0.83 -1.22
CA LYS A 45 -23.56 0.28 0.13
C LYS A 45 -23.57 1.45 1.13
N ARG A 46 -24.43 1.38 2.16
CA ARG A 46 -24.49 2.39 3.22
C ARG A 46 -23.15 2.59 3.94
N ARG A 47 -22.29 1.56 3.92
CA ARG A 47 -20.94 1.59 4.47
C ARG A 47 -19.99 0.89 3.49
N ILE A 48 -19.11 1.66 2.85
CA ILE A 48 -18.08 1.13 1.96
C ILE A 48 -16.93 0.59 2.83
N PRO A 49 -16.46 -0.65 2.61
CA PRO A 49 -15.27 -1.15 3.27
C PRO A 49 -14.04 -0.37 2.79
N ASP A 50 -13.38 0.36 3.69
CA ASP A 50 -12.16 1.09 3.37
C ASP A 50 -10.93 0.18 3.58
N THR A 51 -10.27 -0.18 2.47
CA THR A 51 -9.02 -0.95 2.47
C THR A 51 -7.82 -0.13 2.00
N ARG A 52 -7.98 1.19 1.81
CA ARG A 52 -6.90 2.07 1.36
C ARG A 52 -5.77 2.11 2.41
N VAL A 53 -4.55 2.28 1.93
CA VAL A 53 -3.38 2.44 2.81
C VAL A 53 -3.37 3.88 3.34
N HIS A 54 -3.68 4.06 4.62
CA HIS A 54 -3.76 5.39 5.24
C HIS A 54 -2.40 5.98 5.62
N CYS A 55 -1.41 5.12 5.87
CA CYS A 55 -0.07 5.52 6.28
C CYS A 55 0.94 4.45 5.82
N CYS A 56 2.14 4.88 5.47
CA CYS A 56 3.28 4.01 5.18
C CYS A 56 4.39 4.34 6.18
N VAL A 57 4.89 3.32 6.89
CA VAL A 57 6.05 3.43 7.78
C VAL A 57 7.26 2.92 7.03
N TYR A 58 8.15 3.83 6.65
CA TYR A 58 9.35 3.50 5.88
C TYR A 58 10.55 3.28 6.80
N PHE A 59 11.17 2.11 6.72
CA PHE A 59 12.31 1.75 7.55
C PHE A 59 13.62 2.17 6.88
N LEU A 60 14.38 3.02 7.57
CA LEU A 60 15.73 3.38 7.16
C LEU A 60 16.75 2.51 7.91
N PRO A 61 17.75 1.93 7.23
CA PRO A 61 18.80 1.18 7.91
C PRO A 61 19.63 2.13 8.79
N ALA A 62 19.95 1.70 10.01
CA ALA A 62 20.75 2.47 10.96
C ALA A 62 22.25 2.39 10.61
N THR A 63 22.64 2.98 9.47
CA THR A 63 24.01 2.85 8.92
C THR A 63 25.05 3.73 9.59
N GLY A 64 24.64 4.77 10.31
CA GLY A 64 25.56 5.62 11.08
C GLY A 64 26.58 6.40 10.23
N HIS A 65 26.33 6.54 8.92
CA HIS A 65 27.18 7.36 8.04
C HIS A 65 27.05 8.85 8.41
N TRP A 66 28.18 9.56 8.34
CA TRP A 66 28.34 11.01 8.55
C TRP A 66 28.72 11.70 7.25
#